data_AF-A0A645E2W8-F1
#
_entry.id   AF-A0A645E2W8-F1
#
_cell.length_a   1.000
_cell.length_b   1.000
_cell.length_c   1.000
_cell.angle_alpha   90.00
_cell.angle_beta   90.00
_cell.angle_gamma   90.00
#
_symmetry.space_group_name_H-M   'P 1'
#
loop_
_entity.id
_entity.type
_entity.pdbx_description
1 polymer ?
#
loop_
_entity_poly.entity_id
_entity_poly.type
_entity_poly.pdbx_seq_one_letter_code
_entity_poly.pdbx_strand_id
1 'polypeptide(L)' 'MLGPTYTFDLSCKTGEDIEIELRDPAEIREKFYKEPMALKDVKCYNPAFDVTDHSLITAIVTEKGICYPPYDKSIAALFR' A
#
# COMPACT_ATOMS: atom_id res chain seq x y z
N MET A 1 0.26 4.84 -10.65
CA MET A 1 1.06 4.65 -9.42
C MET A 1 2.49 5.12 -9.68
N LEU A 2 3.16 5.71 -8.70
CA LEU A 2 4.55 6.18 -8.81
C LEU A 2 5.34 5.49 -7.70
N GLY A 3 6.39 4.77 -8.07
CA GLY A 3 7.23 4.05 -7.11
C GLY A 3 8.55 3.63 -7.75
N PRO A 4 9.68 3.74 -7.03
CA PRO A 4 10.97 3.31 -7.56
C PRO A 4 11.07 1.79 -7.63
N THR A 5 11.97 1.24 -8.46
CA THR A 5 11.98 -0.21 -8.71
C THR A 5 12.25 -1.07 -7.47
N TYR A 6 12.91 -0.54 -6.44
CA TYR A 6 13.16 -1.28 -5.20
C TYR A 6 11.92 -1.46 -4.30
N THR A 7 10.80 -0.78 -4.59
CA THR A 7 9.54 -1.04 -3.88
C THR A 7 8.76 -2.21 -4.46
N PHE A 8 9.22 -2.81 -5.56
CA PHE A 8 8.64 -4.05 -6.05
C PHE A 8 9.16 -5.24 -5.26
N ASP A 9 8.25 -5.98 -4.64
CA ASP A 9 8.52 -7.34 -4.17
C ASP A 9 8.16 -8.34 -5.27
N LEU A 10 9.18 -8.90 -5.93
CA LEU A 10 9.00 -9.87 -7.02
C LEU A 10 8.67 -11.29 -6.51
N SER A 11 8.75 -11.52 -5.19
CA SER A 11 8.36 -12.79 -4.55
C SER A 11 6.89 -12.81 -4.13
N CYS A 12 6.29 -11.63 -3.93
CA CYS A 12 4.87 -11.43 -3.66
C CYS A 12 4.04 -11.61 -4.95
N LYS A 13 3.28 -12.71 -5.03
CA LYS A 13 2.57 -13.08 -6.27
C LYS A 13 1.30 -12.27 -6.49
N THR A 14 0.58 -11.98 -5.41
CA THR A 14 -0.70 -11.30 -5.44
C THR A 14 -0.77 -10.24 -4.35
N GLY A 15 -1.75 -9.34 -4.46
CA GLY A 15 -2.02 -8.36 -3.41
C GLY A 15 -2.52 -8.98 -2.11
N GLU A 16 -3.08 -10.21 -2.14
CA GLU A 16 -3.54 -10.93 -0.95
C GLU A 16 -2.39 -11.40 -0.06
N ASP A 17 -1.18 -11.51 -0.62
CA ASP A 17 0.03 -11.93 0.10
C ASP A 17 0.67 -10.76 0.88
N ILE A 18 0.19 -9.52 0.71
CA ILE A 18 0.73 -8.33 1.39
C ILE A 18 0.16 -8.24 2.81
N GLU A 19 1.03 -8.33 3.82
CA GLU A 19 0.65 -8.12 5.22
C GLU A 19 0.29 -6.65 5.48
N ILE A 20 -0.92 -6.41 6.01
CA ILE A 20 -1.39 -5.08 6.35
C ILE A 20 -1.15 -4.79 7.84
N GLU A 21 -0.30 -3.80 8.12
CA GLU A 21 -0.03 -3.33 9.48
C GLU A 21 -1.32 -2.79 10.14
N LEU A 22 -1.66 -3.31 11.33
CA LEU A 22 -2.67 -2.72 12.21
C LEU A 22 -1.98 -1.87 13.26
N ARG A 23 -2.22 -0.56 13.21
CA ARG A 23 -1.58 0.43 14.09
C ARG A 23 -2.38 0.67 15.35
N ASP A 24 -1.74 1.33 16.32
CA ASP A 24 -2.33 1.64 17.62
C ASP A 24 -3.67 2.41 17.44
N PRO A 25 -4.78 1.93 18.02
CA PRO A 25 -6.06 2.64 18.09
C PRO A 25 -5.97 4.08 18.60
N ALA A 26 -4.97 4.43 19.41
CA ALA A 26 -4.77 5.79 19.90
C ALA A 26 -4.59 6.81 18.77
N GLU A 27 -4.08 6.41 17.61
CA GLU A 27 -3.97 7.27 16.42
C GLU A 27 -5.33 7.80 15.95
N ILE A 28 -6.39 7.00 16.09
CA ILE A 28 -7.76 7.38 15.76
C ILE A 28 -8.44 8.11 16.93
N ARG A 29 -8.18 7.69 18.18
CA ARG A 29 -8.94 8.19 19.34
C ARG A 29 -8.45 9.54 19.85
N GLU A 30 -7.14 9.75 19.94
CA GLU A 30 -6.61 10.83 20.79
C GLU A 30 -5.25 11.41 20.37
N LYS A 31 -4.38 10.66 19.71
CA LYS A 31 -2.95 11.01 19.55
C LYS A 31 -2.69 12.36 18.85
N PHE A 32 -3.52 12.73 17.88
CA PHE A 32 -3.28 13.89 17.01
C PHE A 32 -4.26 15.05 17.22
N TYR A 33 -5.19 14.91 18.17
CA TYR A 33 -6.26 15.87 18.40
C TYR A 33 -5.96 16.73 19.62
N LYS A 34 -6.62 17.90 19.71
CA LYS A 34 -6.51 18.79 20.90
C LYS A 34 -7.04 18.11 22.16
N GLU A 35 -8.04 17.26 22.01
CA GLU A 35 -8.68 16.46 23.05
C GLU A 35 -9.17 15.13 22.45
N PRO A 36 -9.45 14.09 23.27
CA PRO A 36 -9.91 12.79 22.75
C PRO A 36 -11.21 12.91 21.93
N MET A 37 -11.20 12.35 20.72
CA MET A 37 -12.33 12.35 19.78
C MET A 37 -13.28 11.16 19.99
N ALA A 38 -12.87 10.17 20.78
CA ALA A 38 -13.65 8.99 21.12
C ALA A 38 -13.39 8.57 22.57
N LEU A 39 -14.31 7.81 23.16
CA LEU A 39 -14.11 7.24 24.49
C LEU A 39 -12.99 6.20 24.47
N LYS A 40 -12.29 6.07 25.61
CA LYS A 40 -11.11 5.20 25.76
C LYS A 40 -11.37 3.74 25.35
N ASP A 41 -12.56 3.22 25.63
CA ASP A 41 -12.90 1.81 25.42
C ASP A 41 -13.49 1.50 24.04
N VAL A 42 -13.64 2.51 23.16
CA VAL A 42 -14.14 2.30 21.80
C VAL A 42 -13.15 1.46 21.02
N LYS A 43 -13.58 0.28 20.55
CA LYS A 43 -12.75 -0.57 19.69
C LYS A 43 -12.51 0.13 18.35
N CYS A 44 -11.27 0.10 17.87
CA CYS A 44 -10.90 0.68 16.59
C CYS A 44 -10.28 -0.40 15.70
N TYR A 45 -10.55 -0.27 14.39
CA TYR A 45 -9.85 -1.01 13.35
C TYR A 45 -9.02 0.01 12.58
N ASN A 46 -7.68 -0.12 12.66
CA ASN A 46 -6.74 0.89 12.16
C ASN A 46 -5.70 0.27 11.21
N PRO A 47 -6.11 -0.23 10.02
CA PRO A 47 -5.15 -0.64 9.00
C PRO A 47 -4.39 0.57 8.47
N ALA A 48 -3.07 0.47 8.41
CA ALA A 48 -2.19 1.54 7.92
C ALA A 48 -2.20 1.67 6.39
N PHE A 49 -2.53 0.57 5.70
CA PHE A 49 -2.47 0.44 4.25
C PHE A 49 -3.69 -0.34 3.74
N ASP A 50 -3.94 -0.22 2.45
CA ASP A 50 -4.85 -1.07 1.68
C ASP A 50 -4.16 -1.57 0.40
N VAL A 51 -4.85 -2.46 -0.32
CA VAL A 51 -4.36 -3.04 -1.57
C VAL A 51 -5.26 -2.60 -2.70
N THR A 52 -4.67 -1.98 -3.72
CA THR A 52 -5.36 -1.63 -4.96
C THR A 52 -5.08 -2.70 -6.02
N ASP A 53 -6.14 -3.30 -6.56
CA ASP A 53 -6.03 -4.27 -7.64
C ASP A 53 -5.41 -3.65 -8.90
N HIS A 54 -4.56 -4.41 -9.60
CA HIS A 54 -3.81 -3.90 -10.74
C HIS A 54 -4.71 -3.51 -11.93
N SER A 55 -5.94 -4.05 -12.03
CA SER A 55 -6.91 -3.66 -13.06
C SER A 55 -7.39 -2.21 -12.92
N LEU A 56 -7.24 -1.62 -11.73
CA LEU A 56 -7.59 -0.23 -11.43
C LEU A 56 -6.42 0.73 -11.68
N ILE A 57 -5.25 0.22 -12.07
CA ILE A 57 -4.03 1.01 -12.32
C ILE A 57 -3.82 1.14 -13.83
N THR A 58 -3.72 2.38 -14.33
CA THR A 58 -3.40 2.63 -15.74
C THR A 58 -1.92 2.38 -16.06
N ALA A 59 -1.02 2.84 -15.19
CA ALA A 59 0.42 2.74 -15.36
C ALA A 59 1.17 2.82 -14.02
N ILE A 60 2.36 2.23 -13.98
CA ILE A 60 3.31 2.35 -12.88
C ILE A 60 4.56 3.08 -13.39
N VAL A 61 4.85 4.25 -12.82
CA VAL A 61 6.00 5.09 -13.20
C VAL A 61 7.15 4.79 -12.24
N THR A 62 8.34 4.53 -12.79
CA THR A 62 9.57 4.22 -12.04
C THR A 62 10.73 5.08 -12.56
N GLU A 63 11.87 5.04 -11.88
CA GLU A 63 13.12 5.68 -12.34
C GLU A 63 13.72 5.02 -13.59
N LYS A 64 13.23 3.83 -13.98
CA LYS A 64 13.68 3.07 -15.16
C LYS A 64 12.70 3.13 -16.34
N GLY A 65 11.55 3.78 -16.18
CA GLY A 65 10.54 3.92 -17.24
C GLY A 65 9.11 3.77 -16.74
N ILE A 66 8.17 3.61 -17.67
CA ILE A 66 6.74 3.48 -17.38
C ILE A 66 6.27 2.06 -17.75
N CYS A 67 5.68 1.36 -16.78
CA CYS A 67 5.06 0.05 -16.98
C CYS A 67 3.56 0.22 -17.27
N TYR A 68 3.08 -0.47 -18.31
CA TYR A 68 1.67 -0.62 -18.66
C TYR A 68 1.25 -2.10 -18.54
N PRO A 69 -0.06 -2.41 -18.44
CA PRO A 69 -0.54 -3.78 -18.51
C PRO A 69 -0.11 -4.49 -19.82
N PRO A 70 0.16 -5.81 -19.79
CA PRO A 70 0.13 -6.68 -18.62
C PRO A 70 1.40 -6.51 -17.76
N TYR A 71 1.20 -6.35 -16.44
CA TYR A 71 2.26 -5.88 -15.53
C TYR A 71 3.35 -6.92 -15.24
N ASP A 72 3.03 -8.21 -15.32
CA ASP A 72 4.01 -9.31 -15.23
C ASP A 72 5.14 -9.15 -16.27
N LYS A 73 4.80 -8.73 -17.49
CA LYS A 73 5.78 -8.54 -18.58
C LYS A 73 6.52 -7.22 -18.46
N SER A 74 5.80 -6.12 -18.24
CA SER A 74 6.40 -4.79 -18.22
C SER A 74 7.31 -4.58 -17.00
N ILE A 75 6.95 -5.12 -15.82
CA ILE A 75 7.80 -5.08 -14.63
C ILE A 75 9.03 -5.97 -14.82
N ALA A 76 8.88 -7.21 -15.33
CA ALA A 76 10.01 -8.10 -15.57
C ALA A 76 11.05 -7.53 -16.56
N ALA A 77 10.62 -6.66 -17.48
CA ALA A 77 11.53 -5.98 -18.40
C ALA A 77 12.46 -4.95 -17.74
N LEU A 78 12.13 -4.44 -16.54
CA LEU A 78 12.93 -3.45 -15.81
C LEU A 78 14.17 -4.04 -15.09
N PHE A 79 14.22 -5.37 -14.93
CA PHE A 79 15.25 -6.09 -14.15
C PHE A 79 16.14 -6.98 -15.02
N ARG A 80 16.18 -6.73 -16.33
CA ARG A 80 17.09 -7.38 -17.28
C ARG A 80 18.43 -6.67 -17.34
#